data_AF-A0A817TJQ3-F1
#
_entry.id   AF-A0A817TJQ3-F1
#
_cell.length_a   1.000
_cell.length_b   1.000
_cell.length_c   1.000
_cell.angle_alpha   90.00
_cell.angle_beta   90.00
_cell.angle_gamma   90.00
#
_symmetry.space_group_name_H-M   'P 1'
#
loop_
_entity.id
_entity.type
_entity.pdbx_description
1 polymer ?
#
loop_
_entity_poly.entity_id
_entity_poly.type
_entity_poly.pdbx_seq_one_letter_code
_entity_poly.pdbx_strand_id
1 'polypeptide(L)'
;MATYSQSTGKFTTSDGTSYTGYSGNGEGLNNSDKESEAFVGPIPKGEYTVAGTNTSKGPTTLVLTPAASNKMHGRNGFLIHGDNKKGDYSASEGCIIVGPEARKKIKVGDKIVVTQ
;
A
#
# COMPACT_ATOMS: atom_id res chain seq x y z
N MET A 1 -0.02 2.57 -15.51
CA MET A 1 0.24 2.78 -14.07
C MET A 1 -0.90 2.18 -13.28
N ALA A 2 -0.63 1.65 -12.10
CA ALA A 2 -1.69 1.23 -11.17
C ALA A 2 -2.06 2.39 -10.24
N THR A 3 -3.27 2.39 -9.71
CA THR A 3 -3.78 3.41 -8.79
C THR A 3 -4.31 2.74 -7.54
N TYR A 4 -4.03 3.32 -6.38
CA TYR A 4 -4.57 2.90 -5.10
C TYR A 4 -5.22 4.09 -4.40
N SER A 5 -6.48 3.97 -3.99
CA SER A 5 -7.15 4.99 -3.18
C SER A 5 -7.05 4.62 -1.71
N GLN A 6 -6.35 5.44 -0.93
CA GLN A 6 -6.12 5.17 0.48
C GLN A 6 -7.37 5.36 1.35
N SER A 7 -8.38 6.10 0.91
CA SER A 7 -9.67 6.22 1.63
C SER A 7 -10.64 5.08 1.39
N THR A 8 -10.55 4.41 0.24
CA THR A 8 -11.49 3.35 -0.15
C THR A 8 -10.87 1.95 -0.13
N GLY A 9 -9.54 1.86 -0.14
CA GLY A 9 -8.83 0.61 -0.30
C GLY A 9 -8.87 0.04 -1.72
N LYS A 10 -9.45 0.75 -2.70
CA LYS A 10 -9.54 0.29 -4.08
C LYS A 10 -8.17 0.32 -4.75
N PHE A 11 -7.73 -0.82 -5.25
CA PHE A 11 -6.50 -0.97 -6.02
C PHE A 11 -6.83 -1.33 -7.46
N THR A 12 -6.52 -0.46 -8.41
CA THR A 12 -6.71 -0.68 -9.84
C THR A 12 -5.36 -0.89 -10.51
N THR A 13 -5.13 -2.08 -11.07
CA THR A 13 -3.90 -2.42 -11.80
C THR A 13 -3.81 -1.69 -13.13
N SER A 14 -2.62 -1.70 -13.74
CA SER A 14 -2.40 -1.05 -15.04
C SER A 14 -3.22 -1.62 -16.19
N ASP A 15 -3.73 -2.85 -16.06
CA ASP A 15 -4.64 -3.49 -17.01
C ASP A 15 -6.13 -3.15 -16.76
N GLY A 16 -6.42 -2.29 -15.78
CA GLY A 16 -7.77 -1.86 -15.41
C GLY A 16 -8.49 -2.77 -14.41
N THR A 17 -7.90 -3.92 -14.04
CA THR A 17 -8.50 -4.83 -13.04
C THR A 17 -8.54 -4.16 -11.67
N SER A 18 -9.68 -4.23 -10.98
CA SER A 18 -9.84 -3.65 -9.64
C SER A 18 -9.90 -4.72 -8.57
N TYR A 19 -9.21 -4.47 -7.47
CA TYR A 19 -9.13 -5.29 -6.28
C TYR A 19 -9.46 -4.44 -5.05
N THR A 20 -9.88 -5.13 -3.98
CA THR A 20 -10.08 -4.50 -2.66
C THR A 20 -8.89 -4.79 -1.78
N GLY A 21 -8.43 -3.75 -1.10
CA GLY A 21 -7.35 -3.79 -0.12
C GLY A 21 -7.60 -2.80 1.00
N TYR A 22 -6.57 -2.51 1.78
CA TYR A 22 -6.62 -1.49 2.82
C TYR A 22 -5.23 -1.00 3.21
N SER A 23 -5.15 0.12 3.92
CA SER A 23 -3.92 0.65 4.49
C SER A 23 -4.18 1.35 5.82
N GLY A 24 -3.26 1.23 6.76
CA GLY A 24 -3.48 1.65 8.14
C GLY A 24 -4.27 0.62 8.95
N ASN A 25 -4.46 0.90 10.23
CA ASN A 25 -5.17 0.05 11.18
C ASN A 25 -5.94 0.90 12.19
N GLY A 26 -6.87 0.26 12.92
CA GLY A 26 -7.65 0.94 13.96
C GLY A 26 -8.33 2.21 13.41
N GLU A 27 -8.12 3.34 14.07
CA GLU A 27 -8.66 4.63 13.62
C GLU A 27 -8.05 5.14 12.30
N GLY A 28 -6.87 4.64 11.94
CA GLY A 28 -6.15 4.97 10.70
C GLY A 28 -6.52 4.09 9.51
N LEU A 29 -7.35 3.06 9.69
CA LEU A 29 -7.76 2.17 8.62
C LEU A 29 -8.48 2.94 7.51
N ASN A 30 -7.83 3.03 6.35
CA ASN A 30 -8.27 3.80 5.20
C ASN A 30 -8.67 5.25 5.54
N ASN A 31 -8.05 5.84 6.55
CA ASN A 31 -8.33 7.22 6.94
C ASN A 31 -7.25 8.14 6.41
N SER A 32 -7.52 8.81 5.27
CA SER A 32 -6.55 9.69 4.61
C SER A 32 -6.06 10.85 5.49
N ASP A 33 -6.89 11.31 6.43
CA ASP A 33 -6.54 12.42 7.32
C ASP A 33 -5.43 12.03 8.31
N LYS A 34 -5.27 10.72 8.54
CA LYS A 34 -4.24 10.13 9.40
C LYS A 34 -2.97 9.73 8.64
N GLU A 35 -2.80 10.06 7.35
CA GLU A 35 -1.61 9.68 6.57
C GLU A 35 -0.27 10.16 7.16
N SER A 36 -0.30 11.14 8.06
CA SER A 36 0.87 11.61 8.79
C SER A 36 1.19 10.83 10.08
N GLU A 37 0.24 10.04 10.59
CA GLU A 37 0.37 9.28 11.84
C GLU A 37 1.14 7.98 11.60
N ALA A 38 2.37 7.91 12.11
CA ALA A 38 3.21 6.72 12.00
C ALA A 38 2.57 5.49 12.66
N PHE A 39 2.71 4.33 12.02
CA PHE A 39 2.20 3.03 12.47
C PHE A 39 0.67 2.90 12.61
N VAL A 40 -0.09 3.97 12.36
CA VAL A 40 -1.55 4.00 12.49
C VAL A 40 -2.20 4.28 11.13
N GLY A 41 -1.84 5.40 10.52
CA GLY A 41 -2.47 5.87 9.29
C GLY A 41 -2.04 5.11 8.04
N PRO A 42 -2.78 5.28 6.93
CA PRO A 42 -2.46 4.65 5.67
C PRO A 42 -1.13 5.16 5.12
N ILE A 43 -0.63 4.51 4.08
CA ILE A 43 0.48 5.02 3.26
C ILE A 43 0.16 6.48 2.85
N PRO A 44 1.15 7.41 2.86
CA PRO A 44 0.94 8.75 2.33
C PRO A 44 0.56 8.74 0.84
N LYS A 45 -0.19 9.76 0.40
CA LYS A 45 -0.50 9.93 -1.01
C LYS A 45 0.72 10.36 -1.83
N GLY A 46 0.69 10.03 -3.11
CA GLY A 46 1.73 10.39 -4.06
C GLY A 46 2.15 9.24 -4.96
N GLU A 47 3.29 9.39 -5.62
CA GLU A 47 3.80 8.38 -6.54
C GLU A 47 4.80 7.45 -5.87
N TYR A 48 4.69 6.16 -6.17
CA TYR A 48 5.59 5.13 -5.66
C TYR A 48 6.08 4.27 -6.82
N THR A 49 7.33 3.82 -6.73
CA THR A 49 7.91 2.83 -7.63
C THR A 49 8.13 1.52 -6.88
N VAL A 50 7.78 0.40 -7.50
CA VAL A 50 8.05 -0.93 -6.95
C VAL A 50 9.54 -1.23 -7.13
N ALA A 51 10.31 -1.14 -6.05
CA ALA A 51 11.77 -1.24 -6.07
C ALA A 51 12.29 -2.68 -6.06
N GLY A 52 11.47 -3.64 -5.61
CA GLY A 52 11.89 -5.02 -5.47
C GLY A 52 10.84 -5.89 -4.81
N THR A 53 11.19 -7.15 -4.59
CA THR A 53 10.35 -8.13 -3.90
C THR A 53 11.13 -8.82 -2.78
N ASN A 54 10.45 -9.18 -1.70
CA ASN A 54 10.99 -9.99 -0.61
C ASN A 54 9.89 -10.84 0.04
N THR A 55 10.19 -11.45 1.19
CA THR A 55 9.28 -12.31 1.94
C THR A 55 9.05 -11.86 3.39
N SER A 56 9.44 -10.63 3.74
CA SER A 56 9.42 -10.11 5.12
C SER A 56 8.04 -10.07 5.78
N LYS A 57 6.97 -9.91 4.98
CA LYS A 57 5.58 -9.92 5.44
C LYS A 57 4.78 -11.04 4.74
N GLY A 58 5.47 -12.14 4.44
CA GLY A 58 4.92 -13.31 3.74
C GLY A 58 5.22 -13.32 2.24
N PRO A 59 4.69 -14.32 1.51
CA PRO A 59 4.99 -14.51 0.09
C PRO A 59 4.62 -13.27 -0.73
N THR A 60 5.51 -12.90 -1.67
CA THR A 60 5.31 -11.78 -2.59
C THR A 60 5.04 -10.46 -1.84
N THR A 61 5.99 -10.05 -1.01
CA THR A 61 6.02 -8.71 -0.42
C THR A 61 6.73 -7.77 -1.41
N LEU A 62 6.09 -6.68 -1.81
CA LEU A 62 6.64 -5.72 -2.77
C LEU A 62 7.15 -4.50 -2.02
N VAL A 63 8.37 -4.06 -2.32
CA VAL A 63 9.00 -2.89 -1.69
C VAL A 63 8.66 -1.64 -2.48
N LEU A 64 8.20 -0.58 -1.80
CA LEU A 64 7.87 0.69 -2.43
C LEU A 64 8.92 1.76 -2.10
N THR A 65 9.37 2.47 -3.14
CA THR A 65 10.15 3.69 -3.01
C THR A 65 9.26 4.89 -3.35
N PRO A 66 9.03 5.84 -2.43
CA PRO A 66 8.29 7.05 -2.72
C PRO A 66 9.06 7.95 -3.68
N ALA A 67 8.35 8.70 -4.52
CA ALA A 67 8.94 9.80 -5.27
C ALA A 67 9.40 10.91 -4.31
N ALA A 68 10.48 11.60 -4.67
CA ALA A 68 11.04 12.70 -3.85
C ALA A 68 10.05 13.86 -3.62
N SER A 69 9.03 13.99 -4.46
CA SER A 69 7.95 14.96 -4.34
C SER A 69 6.89 14.60 -3.30
N ASN A 70 6.85 13.35 -2.81
CA ASN A 70 5.85 12.94 -1.84
C ASN A 70 6.14 13.55 -0.46
N LYS A 71 5.09 13.99 0.24
CA LYS A 71 5.19 14.39 1.64
C LYS A 71 5.12 13.15 2.53
N MET A 72 6.28 12.63 2.92
CA MET A 72 6.35 11.35 3.65
C MET A 72 6.18 11.47 5.16
N HIS A 73 6.11 12.68 5.72
CA HIS A 73 5.92 12.90 7.16
C HIS A 73 6.97 12.21 8.05
N GLY A 74 8.21 12.03 7.54
CA GLY A 74 9.26 11.28 8.23
C GLY A 74 9.09 9.76 8.23
N ARG A 75 8.06 9.23 7.56
CA ARG A 75 7.75 7.80 7.44
C ARG A 75 8.46 7.19 6.23
N ASN A 76 8.76 5.89 6.30
CA ASN A 76 9.41 5.14 5.24
C ASN A 76 9.07 3.64 5.36
N GLY A 77 9.74 2.78 4.57
CA GLY A 77 9.61 1.33 4.70
C GLY A 77 8.28 0.77 4.18
N PHE A 78 7.63 1.47 3.25
CA PHE A 78 6.33 1.10 2.72
C PHE A 78 6.40 -0.13 1.82
N LEU A 79 5.40 -1.00 1.96
CA LEU A 79 5.30 -2.27 1.24
C LEU A 79 3.90 -2.45 0.66
N ILE A 80 3.78 -3.35 -0.31
CA ILE A 80 2.52 -4.02 -0.67
C ILE A 80 2.62 -5.48 -0.25
N HIS A 81 1.75 -5.95 0.65
CA HIS A 81 1.78 -7.32 1.12
C HIS A 81 0.38 -7.88 1.39
N GLY A 82 0.31 -9.15 1.81
CA GLY A 82 -0.93 -9.82 2.15
C GLY A 82 -1.34 -9.55 3.58
N ASP A 83 -2.61 -9.83 3.88
CA ASP A 83 -3.12 -9.72 5.24
C ASP A 83 -2.47 -10.75 6.18
N ASN A 84 -2.61 -10.54 7.48
CA ASN A 84 -2.25 -11.52 8.49
C ASN A 84 -3.33 -12.61 8.60
N LYS A 85 -3.03 -13.69 9.36
CA LYS A 85 -3.96 -14.82 9.51
C LYS A 85 -5.25 -14.50 10.31
N LYS A 86 -5.29 -13.37 11.01
CA LYS A 86 -6.45 -12.96 11.80
C LYS A 86 -7.54 -12.32 10.94
N GLY A 87 -7.16 -11.64 9.85
CA GLY A 87 -8.11 -10.98 8.95
C GLY A 87 -8.91 -9.86 9.64
N ASP A 88 -8.33 -9.22 10.63
CA ASP A 88 -8.94 -8.21 11.50
C ASP A 88 -8.45 -6.79 11.18
N TYR A 89 -7.90 -6.58 9.97
CA TYR A 89 -7.34 -5.31 9.50
C TYR A 89 -6.17 -4.76 10.34
N SER A 90 -5.50 -5.62 11.13
CA SER A 90 -4.36 -5.22 11.96
C SER A 90 -2.99 -5.39 11.30
N ALA A 91 -2.91 -5.87 10.04
CA ALA A 91 -1.63 -6.19 9.40
C ALA A 91 -0.86 -4.96 8.90
N SER A 92 -1.52 -3.82 8.74
CA SER A 92 -0.93 -2.63 8.14
C SER A 92 -0.57 -1.56 9.17
N GLU A 93 0.71 -1.20 9.22
CA GLU A 93 1.24 -0.01 9.93
C GLU A 93 1.38 1.20 8.98
N GLY A 94 0.64 1.16 7.87
CA GLY A 94 0.73 2.09 6.73
C GLY A 94 1.17 1.44 5.42
N CYS A 95 1.32 0.12 5.35
CA CYS A 95 1.53 -0.59 4.09
C CYS A 95 0.20 -0.78 3.33
N ILE A 96 0.26 -1.08 2.03
CA ILE A 96 -0.93 -1.47 1.26
C ILE A 96 -1.11 -2.98 1.41
N ILE A 97 -2.31 -3.38 1.85
CA ILE A 97 -2.70 -4.78 1.97
C ILE A 97 -3.60 -5.13 0.80
N VAL A 98 -3.20 -6.09 -0.02
CA VAL A 98 -4.00 -6.62 -1.13
C VAL A 98 -3.78 -8.12 -1.32
N GLY A 99 -4.79 -8.77 -1.89
CA GLY A 99 -4.76 -10.21 -2.17
C GLY A 99 -3.61 -10.64 -3.09
N PRO A 100 -3.26 -11.94 -3.10
CA PRO A 100 -2.19 -12.48 -3.94
C PRO A 100 -2.43 -12.24 -5.44
N GLU A 101 -3.68 -12.25 -5.90
CA GLU A 101 -4.02 -12.02 -7.31
C GLU A 101 -3.66 -10.60 -7.76
N ALA A 102 -3.91 -9.58 -6.94
CA ALA A 102 -3.47 -8.22 -7.20
C ALA A 102 -1.94 -8.13 -7.23
N ARG A 103 -1.25 -8.74 -6.25
CA ARG A 103 0.20 -8.66 -6.14
C ARG A 103 0.93 -9.34 -7.31
N LYS A 104 0.37 -10.42 -7.87
CA LYS A 104 0.90 -11.09 -9.08
C LYS A 104 0.84 -10.21 -10.33
N LYS A 105 -0.02 -9.19 -10.35
CA LYS A 105 -0.15 -8.25 -11.48
C LYS A 105 0.89 -7.12 -11.44
N ILE A 106 1.63 -6.99 -10.34
CA ILE A 106 2.57 -5.90 -10.11
C ILE A 106 4.00 -6.41 -10.31
N LYS A 107 4.81 -5.66 -11.05
CA LYS A 107 6.20 -5.99 -11.36
C LYS A 107 7.15 -4.95 -10.77
N VAL A 108 8.41 -5.35 -10.58
CA VAL A 108 9.48 -4.41 -10.25
C VAL A 108 9.60 -3.38 -11.37
N GLY A 109 9.70 -2.10 -11.00
CA GLY A 109 9.68 -0.96 -11.90
C GLY A 109 8.29 -0.38 -12.17
N ASP A 110 7.21 -1.06 -11.78
CA ASP A 110 5.87 -0.50 -11.92
C ASP A 110 5.68 0.72 -11.03
N LYS A 111 4.89 1.67 -11.54
CA LYS A 111 4.44 2.85 -10.81
C LYS A 111 3.07 2.65 -10.22
N ILE A 112 2.94 3.00 -8.94
CA ILE A 112 1.69 3.05 -8.19
C ILE A 112 1.41 4.52 -7.83
N VAL A 113 0.24 5.02 -8.23
CA VAL A 113 -0.25 6.33 -7.79
C VAL A 113 -1.19 6.12 -6.61
N VAL A 114 -0.83 6.65 -5.45
CA VAL A 114 -1.70 6.66 -4.28
C VAL A 114 -2.49 7.96 -4.28
N THR A 115 -3.82 7.84 -4.34
CA THR A 115 -4.75 8.95 -4.20
C THR A 115 -5.39 8.95 -2.83
N GLN A 116 -6.06 10.05 -2.50
CA GLN A 116 -7.05 10.03 -1.43
C GLN A 116 -8.13 9.02 -1.78
#